data_AF-A0A516X8V6-F1
#
_entry.id   AF-A0A516X8V6-F1
#
_cell.length_a   1.000
_cell.length_b   1.000
_cell.length_c   1.000
_cell.angle_alpha   90.00
_cell.angle_beta   90.00
_cell.angle_gamma   90.00
#
_symmetry.space_group_name_H-M   'P 1'
#
loop_
_entity.id
_entity.type
_entity.pdbx_description
1 polymer ?
#
loop_
_entity_poly.entity_id
_entity_poly.type
_entity_poly.pdbx_seq_one_letter_code
_entity_poly.pdbx_strand_id
1 'polypeptide(L)'
;MRQITYTRTDTLTVTVPDHTTGSDALFDDLAGYEDAGQATWHACVRDVISDDLVHVRVFTTAQCQACRMTKRMLDDRRIAYSEEDVTDNDEAREYVADTLGHRQLPVVVIERAGRDDDELIHWSGHRPDRIAQITR
;
A
#
# COMPACT_ATOMS: atom_id res chain seq x y z
N MET A 1 -0.38 40.50 -19.81
CA MET A 1 -1.40 39.56 -20.34
C MET A 1 -0.76 38.24 -20.68
N ARG A 2 -0.80 37.25 -19.79
CA ARG A 2 -1.00 35.82 -20.07
C ARG A 2 -1.52 35.20 -18.77
N GLN A 3 -2.80 34.83 -18.81
CA GLN A 3 -3.47 34.09 -17.75
C GLN A 3 -3.15 32.61 -17.95
N ILE A 4 -2.86 31.88 -16.88
CA ILE A 4 -2.91 30.43 -16.89
C ILE A 4 -4.04 30.05 -15.94
N THR A 5 -5.16 29.63 -16.51
CA THR A 5 -6.35 29.18 -15.82
C THR A 5 -6.23 27.67 -15.63
N TYR A 6 -6.17 27.20 -14.38
CA TYR A 6 -6.41 25.80 -14.06
C TYR A 6 -7.57 25.71 -13.07
N THR A 7 -8.73 25.26 -13.55
CA THR A 7 -9.87 24.87 -12.74
C THR A 7 -9.92 23.36 -12.64
N ARG A 8 -9.67 22.80 -11.44
CA ARG A 8 -10.44 21.66 -10.96
C ARG A 8 -10.38 21.55 -9.44
N THR A 9 -11.58 21.48 -8.89
CA THR A 9 -12.02 21.34 -7.50
C THR A 9 -11.42 20.10 -6.83
N ASP A 10 -10.76 20.29 -5.69
CA ASP A 10 -10.92 19.58 -4.41
C ASP A 10 -9.70 19.87 -3.52
N THR A 11 -9.82 20.95 -2.73
CA THR A 11 -8.83 21.29 -1.72
C THR A 11 -8.99 20.31 -0.56
N LEU A 12 -8.20 19.24 -0.52
CA LEU A 12 -7.97 18.50 0.72
C LEU A 12 -7.16 19.40 1.66
N THR A 13 -7.83 20.07 2.59
CA THR A 13 -7.18 20.79 3.68
C THR A 13 -6.65 19.77 4.68
N VAL A 14 -5.38 19.39 4.57
CA VAL A 14 -4.68 18.71 5.65
C VAL A 14 -4.19 19.79 6.61
N THR A 15 -4.78 19.84 7.80
CA THR A 15 -4.30 20.72 8.89
C THR A 15 -2.99 20.17 9.41
N VAL A 16 -1.89 20.77 8.97
CA VAL A 16 -0.57 20.59 9.58
C VAL A 16 -0.52 21.48 10.83
N PRO A 17 -0.13 20.98 12.02
CA PRO A 17 0.00 21.84 13.20
C PRO A 17 1.08 22.89 12.96
N ASP A 18 0.63 24.13 12.95
CA ASP A 18 1.43 25.33 12.83
C ASP A 18 2.39 25.45 14.01
N HIS A 19 3.55 26.01 13.73
CA HIS A 19 4.75 26.05 14.53
C HIS A 19 4.48 26.71 15.89
N THR A 20 4.60 25.96 16.99
CA THR A 20 4.58 26.60 18.31
C THR A 20 5.93 27.24 18.58
N THR A 21 5.96 28.56 18.33
CA THR A 21 6.95 29.48 18.87
C THR A 21 6.90 29.43 20.39
N GLY A 22 7.97 28.98 21.02
CA GLY A 22 8.13 28.95 22.48
C GLY A 22 9.60 28.74 22.84
N SER A 23 10.28 29.84 23.13
CA SER A 23 11.63 29.88 23.67
C SER A 23 11.70 29.19 25.04
N ASP A 24 12.40 28.06 25.14
CA ASP A 24 13.00 27.56 26.39
C ASP A 24 14.20 26.63 26.07
N ALA A 25 15.34 27.29 25.82
CA ALA A 25 16.70 26.93 26.24
C ALA A 25 17.12 25.44 26.42
N LEU A 26 16.93 24.56 25.43
CA LEU A 26 17.55 23.22 25.43
C LEU A 26 18.13 22.75 24.07
N PHE A 27 18.37 23.66 23.11
CA PHE A 27 18.91 23.33 21.79
C PHE A 27 20.17 24.12 21.39
N ASP A 28 20.99 24.55 22.37
CA ASP A 28 22.22 25.32 22.11
C ASP A 28 23.49 24.46 22.01
N ASP A 29 23.39 23.26 21.44
CA ASP A 29 24.59 22.44 21.16
C ASP A 29 24.42 21.57 19.90
N LEU A 30 24.02 22.19 18.79
CA LEU A 30 24.07 21.57 17.45
C LEU A 30 24.67 22.51 16.39
N ALA A 31 25.74 23.23 16.75
CA ALA A 31 26.64 23.84 15.78
C ALA A 31 27.62 22.80 15.19
N GLY A 32 27.08 21.71 14.64
CA GLY A 32 27.89 20.59 14.12
C GLY A 32 27.15 19.61 13.21
N TYR A 33 26.01 19.98 12.65
CA TYR A 33 25.23 19.12 11.73
C TYR A 33 25.15 19.70 10.29
N GLU A 34 26.16 20.46 9.85
CA GLU A 34 26.15 21.07 8.50
C GLU A 34 26.93 20.29 7.43
N ASP A 35 27.59 19.17 7.75
CA ASP A 35 28.46 18.48 6.78
C ASP A 35 28.15 16.99 6.50
N ALA A 36 27.01 16.46 6.96
CA ALA A 36 26.56 15.11 6.59
C ALA A 36 25.33 15.17 5.70
N GLY A 37 25.56 15.35 4.40
CA GLY A 37 24.68 14.88 3.32
C GLY A 37 23.25 15.42 3.33
N GLN A 38 23.01 16.46 2.53
CA GLN A 38 21.70 16.87 2.05
C GLN A 38 21.01 15.76 1.23
N ALA A 39 20.57 14.69 1.87
CA ALA A 39 19.45 13.89 1.40
C ALA A 39 18.22 14.44 2.13
N THR A 40 17.49 15.34 1.47
CA THR A 40 16.21 15.83 2.01
C THR A 40 15.33 14.62 2.33
N TRP A 41 14.57 14.67 3.41
CA TRP A 41 13.61 13.62 3.81
C TRP A 41 12.77 13.10 2.62
N HIS A 42 12.41 13.97 1.68
CA HIS A 42 11.73 13.63 0.43
C HIS A 42 12.52 12.73 -0.52
N ALA A 43 13.85 12.78 -0.55
CA ALA A 43 14.69 11.92 -1.37
C ALA A 43 14.78 10.50 -0.78
N CYS A 44 14.92 10.36 0.53
CA CYS A 44 14.90 9.05 1.19
C CYS A 44 13.51 8.40 1.13
N VAL A 45 12.44 9.18 1.32
CA VAL A 45 11.06 8.70 1.20
C VAL A 45 10.72 8.34 -0.26
N ARG A 46 11.26 9.06 -1.25
CA ARG A 46 11.05 8.76 -2.68
C ARG A 46 11.82 7.53 -3.14
N ASP A 47 13.02 7.28 -2.61
CA ASP A 47 13.78 6.04 -2.89
C ASP A 47 13.15 4.80 -2.22
N VAL A 48 12.49 4.94 -1.07
CA VAL A 48 11.77 3.82 -0.40
C VAL A 48 10.40 3.55 -1.03
N ILE A 49 9.75 4.53 -1.67
CA ILE A 49 8.38 4.41 -2.19
C ILE A 49 8.34 4.04 -3.69
N SER A 50 9.46 4.04 -4.42
CA SER A 50 9.40 4.02 -5.89
C SER A 50 9.91 2.77 -6.63
N ASP A 51 10.47 1.74 -5.97
CA ASP A 51 11.04 0.59 -6.72
C ASP A 51 10.32 -0.76 -6.57
N ASP A 52 9.56 -1.02 -5.49
CA ASP A 52 8.88 -2.31 -5.31
C ASP A 52 7.61 -2.20 -4.44
N LEU A 53 6.65 -1.36 -4.83
CA LEU A 53 5.34 -1.36 -4.17
C LEU A 53 4.54 -2.58 -4.62
N VAL A 54 4.79 -3.72 -3.97
CA VAL A 54 3.99 -4.93 -4.08
C VAL A 54 2.97 -4.94 -2.95
N HIS A 55 1.70 -4.71 -3.29
CA HIS A 55 0.59 -4.76 -2.35
C HIS A 55 -0.23 -6.04 -2.59
N VAL A 56 -0.35 -6.88 -1.55
CA VAL A 56 -1.07 -8.16 -1.61
C VAL A 56 -2.38 -8.02 -0.84
N ARG A 57 -3.50 -8.30 -1.50
CA ARG A 57 -4.84 -8.37 -0.89
C ARG A 57 -5.39 -9.78 -0.97
N VAL A 58 -6.02 -10.24 0.10
CA VAL A 58 -6.61 -11.58 0.21
C VAL A 58 -8.08 -11.46 0.59
N PHE A 59 -8.94 -11.78 -0.37
CA PHE A 59 -10.37 -11.87 -0.15
C PHE A 59 -10.73 -13.25 0.42
N THR A 60 -11.41 -13.25 1.56
CA THR A 60 -11.67 -14.43 2.39
C THR A 60 -13.12 -14.47 2.89
N THR A 61 -13.50 -15.58 3.52
CA THR A 61 -14.71 -15.71 4.35
C THR A 61 -14.42 -16.51 5.63
N ALA A 62 -15.20 -16.27 6.68
CA ALA A 62 -15.02 -16.88 8.01
C ALA A 62 -14.92 -18.42 8.01
N GLN A 63 -15.67 -19.11 7.15
CA GLN A 63 -15.78 -20.58 7.14
C GLN A 63 -14.99 -21.26 6.00
N CYS A 64 -13.90 -20.66 5.54
CA CYS A 64 -13.12 -21.15 4.41
C CYS A 64 -11.77 -21.75 4.83
N GLN A 65 -11.63 -23.09 4.81
CA GLN A 65 -10.35 -23.75 5.13
C GLN A 65 -9.24 -23.35 4.16
N ALA A 66 -9.53 -23.33 2.85
CA ALA A 66 -8.57 -22.95 1.81
C ALA A 66 -8.03 -21.52 2.00
N CYS A 67 -8.87 -20.62 2.50
CA CYS A 67 -8.50 -19.24 2.83
C CYS A 67 -7.53 -19.21 4.02
N ARG A 68 -7.82 -19.96 5.09
CA ARG A 68 -6.90 -20.11 6.24
C ARG A 68 -5.53 -20.67 5.82
N MET A 69 -5.51 -21.65 4.92
CA MET A 69 -4.25 -22.24 4.43
C MET A 69 -3.43 -21.24 3.59
N THR A 70 -4.10 -20.44 2.76
CA THR A 70 -3.46 -19.40 1.95
C THR A 70 -2.83 -18.32 2.83
N LYS A 71 -3.57 -17.81 3.82
CA LYS A 71 -3.07 -16.83 4.80
C LYS A 71 -1.86 -17.34 5.56
N ARG A 72 -1.95 -18.57 6.09
CA ARG A 72 -0.82 -19.21 6.76
C ARG A 72 0.43 -19.31 5.88
N MET A 73 0.29 -19.64 4.59
CA MET A 73 1.45 -19.72 3.69
C MET A 73 2.07 -18.34 3.41
N LEU A 74 1.26 -17.28 3.39
CA LEU A 74 1.75 -15.90 3.29
C LEU A 74 2.48 -15.49 4.57
N ASP A 75 1.92 -15.82 5.74
CA ASP A 75 2.54 -15.60 7.06
C ASP A 75 3.87 -16.33 7.20
N ASP A 76 3.93 -17.61 6.84
CA ASP A 76 5.14 -18.45 6.88
C ASP A 76 6.25 -17.86 5.99
N ARG A 77 5.87 -17.17 4.91
CA ARG A 77 6.78 -16.46 4.00
C ARG A 77 7.04 -15.01 4.38
N ARG A 78 6.40 -14.51 5.44
CA ARG A 78 6.50 -13.11 5.92
C ARG A 78 6.15 -12.09 4.84
N ILE A 79 5.17 -12.43 4.00
CA ILE A 79 4.62 -11.51 3.02
C ILE A 79 3.55 -10.68 3.72
N ALA A 80 3.68 -9.35 3.67
CA ALA A 80 2.64 -8.46 4.17
C ALA A 80 1.43 -8.51 3.23
N TYR A 81 0.23 -8.69 3.80
CA TYR A 81 -1.01 -8.69 3.04
C TYR A 81 -2.15 -8.05 3.84
N SER A 82 -3.14 -7.50 3.13
CA SER A 82 -4.43 -7.12 3.72
C SER A 82 -5.43 -8.26 3.54
N GLU A 83 -6.26 -8.51 4.55
CA GLU A 83 -7.39 -9.43 4.43
C GLU A 83 -8.71 -8.67 4.41
N GLU A 84 -9.60 -9.10 3.52
CA GLU A 84 -10.94 -8.52 3.36
C GLU A 84 -11.97 -9.65 3.36
N ASP A 85 -12.91 -9.64 4.30
CA ASP A 85 -14.00 -10.62 4.33
C ASP A 85 -15.15 -10.17 3.42
N VAL A 86 -15.46 -10.98 2.41
CA VAL A 86 -16.52 -10.66 1.43
C VAL A 86 -17.93 -10.98 1.93
N THR A 87 -18.07 -11.54 3.14
CA THR A 87 -19.38 -11.83 3.76
C THR A 87 -20.06 -10.55 4.24
N ASP A 88 -19.30 -9.66 4.87
CA ASP A 88 -19.79 -8.44 5.51
C ASP A 88 -19.46 -7.18 4.70
N ASN A 89 -18.76 -7.32 3.57
CA ASN A 89 -18.36 -6.22 2.69
C ASN A 89 -18.89 -6.45 1.27
N ASP A 90 -20.00 -5.77 0.95
CA ASP A 90 -20.63 -5.83 -0.36
C ASP A 90 -19.75 -5.29 -1.49
N GLU A 91 -18.94 -4.26 -1.22
CA GLU A 91 -18.01 -3.68 -2.20
C GLU A 91 -16.90 -4.67 -2.57
N ALA A 92 -16.30 -5.34 -1.56
CA ALA A 92 -15.30 -6.38 -1.80
C ALA A 92 -15.88 -7.57 -2.57
N ARG A 93 -17.14 -7.94 -2.28
CA ARG A 93 -17.85 -9.01 -2.98
C ARG A 93 -18.12 -8.65 -4.45
N GLU A 94 -18.58 -7.44 -4.73
CA GLU A 94 -18.80 -6.94 -6.09
C GLU A 94 -17.48 -6.83 -6.86
N TYR A 95 -16.43 -6.31 -6.23
CA TYR A 95 -15.09 -6.24 -6.83
C TYR A 95 -14.58 -7.62 -7.26
N VAL A 96 -14.69 -8.62 -6.38
CA VAL A 96 -14.25 -9.99 -6.70
C VAL A 96 -15.11 -10.62 -7.80
N ALA A 97 -16.43 -10.45 -7.75
CA ALA A 97 -17.36 -11.10 -8.67
C ALA A 97 -17.40 -10.45 -10.06
N ASP A 98 -17.49 -9.12 -10.11
CA ASP A 98 -17.80 -8.38 -11.33
C ASP A 98 -16.55 -7.74 -11.95
N THR A 99 -15.61 -7.25 -11.13
CA THR A 99 -14.36 -6.67 -11.65
C THR A 99 -13.34 -7.75 -11.98
N LEU A 100 -13.10 -8.69 -11.05
CA LEU A 100 -12.13 -9.76 -11.25
C LEU A 100 -12.71 -11.03 -11.89
N GLY A 101 -14.03 -11.19 -11.91
CA GLY A 101 -14.71 -12.33 -12.51
C GLY A 101 -14.60 -13.64 -11.72
N HIS A 102 -14.20 -13.59 -10.45
CA HIS A 102 -13.99 -14.78 -9.62
C HIS A 102 -15.22 -15.10 -8.76
N ARG A 103 -15.58 -16.39 -8.70
CA ARG A 103 -16.69 -16.88 -7.86
C ARG A 103 -16.24 -17.81 -6.74
N GLN A 104 -14.96 -18.14 -6.71
CA GLN A 104 -14.38 -19.05 -5.74
C GLN A 104 -13.37 -18.30 -4.87
N LEU A 105 -13.41 -18.57 -3.57
CA LEU A 105 -12.46 -18.07 -2.59
C LEU A 105 -11.41 -19.13 -2.24
N PRO A 106 -10.22 -18.72 -1.75
CA PRO A 106 -9.74 -17.35 -1.59
C PRO A 106 -9.45 -16.68 -2.95
N VAL A 107 -9.59 -15.36 -3.04
CA VAL A 107 -9.06 -14.59 -4.17
C VAL A 107 -7.89 -13.76 -3.68
N VAL A 108 -6.74 -13.93 -4.31
CA VAL A 108 -5.54 -13.16 -4.01
C VAL A 108 -5.31 -12.19 -5.16
N VAL A 109 -5.08 -10.94 -4.81
CA VAL A 109 -4.75 -9.85 -5.72
C VAL A 109 -3.39 -9.30 -5.33
N ILE A 110 -2.53 -9.11 -6.30
CA ILE A 110 -1.21 -8.51 -6.17
C ILE A 110 -1.19 -7.31 -7.10
N GLU A 111 -0.99 -6.15 -6.51
CA GLU A 111 -0.78 -4.90 -7.20
C GLU A 111 0.71 -4.61 -7.15
N ARG A 112 1.33 -4.50 -8.32
CA ARG A 112 2.72 -4.08 -8.44
C ARG A 112 2.75 -2.74 -9.15
N ALA A 113 3.11 -1.68 -8.42
CA ALA A 113 3.36 -0.39 -9.05
C ALA A 113 4.79 -0.36 -9.56
N GLY A 114 4.96 -0.35 -10.87
CA GLY A 114 6.24 -0.15 -11.55
C GLY A 114 6.47 1.31 -11.93
N ARG A 115 7.69 1.64 -12.38
CA ARG A 115 7.98 2.98 -12.90
C ARG A 115 7.31 3.25 -14.26
N ASP A 116 7.07 2.19 -15.03
CA ASP A 116 6.57 2.27 -16.40
C ASP A 116 5.10 1.82 -16.52
N ASP A 117 4.69 0.82 -15.74
CA ASP A 117 3.32 0.29 -15.72
C ASP A 117 2.92 -0.31 -14.37
N ASP A 118 1.62 -0.22 -14.08
CA ASP A 118 0.99 -0.91 -12.96
C ASP A 118 0.52 -2.30 -13.42
N GLU A 119 0.99 -3.35 -12.75
CA GLU A 119 0.58 -4.73 -13.03
C GLU A 119 -0.38 -5.24 -11.94
N LEU A 120 -1.53 -5.75 -12.36
CA LEU A 120 -2.52 -6.38 -11.48
C LEU A 120 -2.56 -7.89 -11.72
N ILE A 121 -1.94 -8.66 -10.83
CA ILE A 121 -1.94 -10.12 -10.87
C ILE A 121 -2.97 -10.64 -9.88
N HIS A 122 -3.92 -11.47 -10.34
CA HIS A 122 -4.92 -12.05 -9.44
C HIS A 122 -5.25 -13.50 -9.78
N TRP A 123 -5.69 -14.25 -8.77
CA TRP A 123 -6.19 -15.62 -8.96
C TRP A 123 -7.17 -16.02 -7.86
N SER A 124 -7.96 -17.05 -8.16
CA SER A 124 -8.84 -17.71 -7.20
C SER A 124 -8.33 -19.09 -6.79
N GLY A 125 -8.72 -19.52 -5.60
CA GLY A 125 -8.38 -20.81 -5.00
C GLY A 125 -7.01 -20.85 -4.31
N HIS A 126 -6.81 -21.89 -3.49
CA HIS A 126 -5.54 -22.13 -2.82
C HIS A 126 -4.48 -22.63 -3.83
N ARG A 127 -3.53 -21.76 -4.18
CA ARG A 127 -2.48 -21.99 -5.19
C ARG A 127 -1.09 -21.85 -4.59
N PRO A 128 -0.56 -22.89 -3.91
CA PRO A 128 0.74 -22.81 -3.24
C PRO A 128 1.89 -22.48 -4.20
N ASP A 129 1.74 -22.88 -5.47
CA ASP A 129 2.65 -22.60 -6.58
C ASP A 129 2.75 -21.11 -6.92
N ARG A 130 1.62 -20.39 -6.91
CA ARG A 130 1.59 -18.93 -7.16
C ARG A 130 2.10 -18.15 -5.96
N ILE A 131 1.69 -18.55 -4.76
CA ILE A 131 2.17 -17.93 -3.51
C ILE A 131 3.70 -18.09 -3.41
N ALA A 132 4.27 -19.17 -3.97
CA ALA A 132 5.73 -19.40 -3.93
C ALA A 132 6.53 -18.46 -4.81
N GLN A 133 5.89 -17.87 -5.82
CA GLN A 133 6.52 -16.95 -6.76
C GLN A 133 6.51 -15.50 -6.27
N ILE A 134 5.73 -15.20 -5.23
CA ILE A 134 5.69 -13.87 -4.62
C ILE A 134 7.06 -13.62 -3.97
N THR A 135 7.81 -12.70 -4.56
CA THR A 135 9.13 -12.26 -4.10
C THR A 135 8.99 -10.89 -3.45
N ARG A 136 9.78 -10.65 -2.40
CA ARG A 136 9.83 -9.38 -1.67
C ARG A 136 10.73 -8.38 -2.36
#